data_AF-A0A3D4MBL2-F1
#
_entry.id   AF-A0A3D4MBL2-F1
#
_cell.length_a   1.000
_cell.length_b   1.000
_cell.length_c   1.000
_cell.angle_alpha   90.00
_cell.angle_beta   90.00
_cell.angle_gamma   90.00
#
_symmetry.space_group_name_H-M   'P 1'
#
loop_
_entity.id
_entity.type
_entity.pdbx_description
1 polymer ?
#
loop_
_entity_poly.entity_id
_entity_poly.type
_entity_poly.pdbx_seq_one_letter_code
_entity_poly.pdbx_strand_id
1 'polypeptide(L)'
;MKYNTLGTTGIKVSVICLGTMTFGEQNTEAEAFAQMDTATAAGVNFFDTAELYAVPPRAETYGATEEIIGNWFQKTGKRKDIVLATKVVGAAGHLP
;
A
#
# COMPACT_ATOMS: atom_id res chain seq x y z
N MET A 1 10.48 -3.27 15.68
CA MET A 1 9.88 -4.15 14.65
C MET A 1 10.65 -5.47 14.55
N LYS A 2 9.96 -6.61 14.36
CA LYS A 2 10.57 -7.89 13.96
C LYS A 2 10.46 -8.04 12.44
N TYR A 3 11.50 -8.59 11.80
CA TYR A 3 11.54 -8.83 10.36
C TYR A 3 11.78 -10.32 10.06
N ASN A 4 11.15 -10.82 8.99
CA ASN A 4 11.35 -12.17 8.46
C ASN A 4 11.80 -12.09 7.00
N THR A 5 12.52 -13.11 6.52
CA THR A 5 12.81 -13.25 5.09
C THR A 5 11.54 -13.68 4.36
N LEU A 6 11.22 -13.01 3.25
CA LEU A 6 10.09 -13.35 2.38
C LEU A 6 10.42 -14.61 1.58
N GLY A 7 9.95 -15.76 2.05
CA GLY A 7 10.25 -17.06 1.43
C GLY A 7 11.76 -17.30 1.34
N THR A 8 12.25 -17.62 0.14
CA THR A 8 13.68 -17.85 -0.14
C THR A 8 14.37 -16.64 -0.80
N THR A 9 13.69 -15.50 -0.91
CA THR A 9 14.10 -14.37 -1.77
C THR A 9 15.21 -13.48 -1.19
N GLY A 10 15.59 -13.68 0.09
CA GLY A 10 16.52 -12.80 0.81
C GLY A 10 15.95 -11.43 1.20
N ILE A 11 14.77 -11.05 0.70
CA ILE A 11 14.08 -9.79 1.05
C ILE A 11 13.58 -9.88 2.49
N LYS A 12 13.91 -8.90 3.33
CA LYS A 12 13.41 -8.83 4.71
C LYS A 12 12.19 -7.91 4.79
N VAL A 13 11.07 -8.46 5.24
CA VAL A 13 9.82 -7.74 5.47
C VAL A 13 9.47 -7.71 6.95
N SER A 14 8.87 -6.62 7.41
CA SER A 14 8.29 -6.52 8.75
C SER A 14 7.21 -7.58 8.92
N VAL A 15 7.11 -8.18 10.12
CA VAL A 15 6.07 -9.19 10.40
C VAL A 15 4.64 -8.64 10.36
N ILE A 16 4.49 -7.31 10.35
CA ILE A 16 3.25 -6.57 10.12
C ILE A 16 3.38 -5.89 8.75
N CYS A 17 2.32 -5.99 7.94
CA CYS A 17 2.18 -5.30 6.66
C CYS A 17 1.14 -4.17 6.80
N LEU A 18 1.39 -3.02 6.18
CA LEU A 18 0.40 -1.96 6.04
C LEU A 18 -0.47 -2.25 4.81
N GLY A 19 -1.74 -2.63 5.03
CA GLY A 19 -2.74 -2.68 3.97
C GLY A 19 -3.32 -1.28 3.69
N THR A 20 -3.64 -1.00 2.43
CA THR A 20 -3.93 0.38 1.99
C THR A 20 -5.25 0.57 1.22
N MET A 21 -6.12 -0.45 1.17
CA MET A 21 -7.32 -0.46 0.30
C MET A 21 -8.34 0.66 0.56
N THR A 22 -8.22 1.38 1.67
CA THR A 22 -9.14 2.47 2.06
C THR A 22 -8.65 3.86 1.61
N PHE A 23 -7.41 3.97 1.12
CA PHE A 23 -6.79 5.25 0.78
C PHE A 23 -7.33 5.78 -0.55
N GLY A 24 -7.95 6.96 -0.53
CA GLY A 24 -8.63 7.53 -1.69
C GLY A 24 -10.15 7.28 -1.68
N GLU A 25 -10.66 6.56 -0.68
CA GLU A 25 -12.10 6.35 -0.48
C GLU A 25 -12.54 6.75 0.92
N GLN A 26 -12.22 5.93 1.92
CA GLN A 26 -12.59 6.17 3.32
C GLN A 26 -11.55 7.05 4.03
N ASN A 27 -10.34 7.12 3.49
CA ASN A 27 -9.27 7.96 3.98
C ASN A 27 -8.84 8.96 2.90
N THR A 28 -8.73 10.21 3.31
CA THR A 28 -8.07 11.27 2.54
C THR A 28 -6.57 10.97 2.39
N GLU A 29 -5.91 11.64 1.44
CA GLU A 29 -4.46 11.55 1.27
C GLU A 29 -3.70 11.91 2.55
N ALA A 30 -4.14 12.96 3.26
CA ALA A 30 -3.50 13.38 4.51
C ALA A 30 -3.59 12.31 5.60
N GLU A 31 -4.73 11.63 5.73
CA GLU A 31 -4.91 10.53 6.68
C GLU A 31 -4.08 9.30 6.27
N ALA A 32 -4.03 8.99 4.98
CA ALA A 32 -3.16 7.93 4.45
C ALA A 32 -1.68 8.21 4.74
N PHE A 33 -1.24 9.47 4.58
CA PHE A 33 0.13 9.88 4.90
C PHE A 33 0.42 9.72 6.38
N ALA A 34 -0.51 10.14 7.25
CA ALA A 34 -0.36 9.96 8.69
C ALA A 34 -0.25 8.47 9.08
N GLN A 35 -1.01 7.59 8.42
CA GLN A 35 -0.89 6.14 8.62
C GLN A 35 0.46 5.59 8.13
N MET A 36 0.93 6.00 6.94
CA MET A 36 2.25 5.60 6.41
C MET A 36 3.39 6.10 7.29
N ASP A 37 3.32 7.34 7.77
CA ASP A 37 4.31 7.92 8.69
C ASP A 37 4.32 7.18 10.02
N THR A 38 3.16 6.86 10.59
CA THR A 38 3.04 6.08 11.83
C THR A 38 3.61 4.67 11.66
N ALA A 39 3.26 3.99 10.57
CA ALA A 39 3.74 2.65 10.27
C ALA A 39 5.26 2.64 10.10
N THR A 40 5.82 3.57 9.31
CA THR A 40 7.27 3.65 9.10
C THR A 40 8.02 4.04 10.38
N ALA A 41 7.47 4.93 11.21
CA ALA A 41 8.06 5.27 12.51
C ALA A 41 8.11 4.06 13.46
N ALA A 42 7.13 3.15 13.38
CA ALA A 42 7.13 1.89 14.12
C ALA A 42 8.04 0.81 13.49
N GLY A 43 8.67 1.09 12.35
CA GLY A 43 9.55 0.20 11.61
C GLY A 43 8.85 -0.75 10.65
N VAL A 44 7.59 -0.51 10.26
CA VAL A 44 6.96 -1.25 9.16
C VAL A 44 7.66 -0.88 7.86
N ASN A 45 8.08 -1.88 7.08
CA ASN A 45 8.70 -1.67 5.76
C ASN A 45 7.94 -2.37 4.63
N PHE A 46 6.81 -3.02 4.92
CA PHE A 46 6.06 -3.81 3.93
C PHE A 46 4.67 -3.21 3.74
N PHE A 47 4.42 -2.68 2.54
CA PHE A 47 3.16 -2.05 2.15
C PHE A 47 2.48 -2.89 1.05
N ASP A 48 1.17 -3.07 1.18
CA ASP A 48 0.32 -3.81 0.24
C ASP A 48 -0.71 -2.87 -0.41
N THR A 49 -0.80 -2.90 -1.74
CA THR A 49 -1.76 -2.16 -2.57
C THR A 49 -2.26 -3.01 -3.75
N ALA A 50 -3.12 -2.48 -4.59
CA ALA A 50 -3.58 -3.09 -5.85
C ALA A 50 -4.04 -1.99 -6.82
N GLU A 51 -4.00 -2.27 -8.14
CA GLU A 51 -4.52 -1.32 -9.15
C GLU A 51 -6.01 -1.01 -8.94
N LEU A 52 -6.77 -1.98 -8.39
CA LEU A 52 -8.20 -1.86 -8.14
C LEU A 52 -8.53 -1.07 -6.87
N TYR A 53 -7.57 -0.82 -5.98
CA TYR A 53 -7.81 0.02 -4.80
C TYR A 53 -7.95 1.49 -5.24
N ALA A 54 -8.85 2.28 -4.65
CA ALA A 54 -9.52 2.09 -3.37
C ALA A 54 -10.82 1.24 -3.39
N VAL A 55 -11.30 0.82 -2.21
CA VAL A 55 -12.50 -0.03 -2.04
C VAL A 55 -13.61 0.71 -1.27
N PRO A 56 -14.90 0.64 -1.70
CA PRO A 56 -15.41 -0.11 -2.85
C PRO A 56 -14.92 0.44 -4.20
N PRO A 57 -14.55 -0.44 -5.15
CA PRO A 57 -13.98 0.01 -6.42
C PRO A 57 -15.03 0.68 -7.30
N ARG A 58 -14.68 1.84 -7.86
CA ARG A 58 -15.46 2.55 -8.89
C ARG A 58 -14.52 3.28 -9.85
N ALA A 59 -15.05 3.70 -10.99
CA ALA A 59 -14.26 4.33 -12.04
C ALA A 59 -13.52 5.60 -11.57
N GLU A 60 -14.14 6.36 -10.67
CA GLU A 60 -13.64 7.64 -10.17
C GLU A 60 -12.48 7.51 -9.19
N THR A 61 -12.34 6.37 -8.52
CA THR A 61 -11.31 6.13 -7.49
C THR A 61 -10.32 5.02 -7.88
N TYR A 62 -10.40 4.53 -9.11
CA TYR A 62 -9.47 3.55 -9.67
C TYR A 62 -8.03 4.10 -9.65
N GLY A 63 -7.09 3.33 -9.07
CA GLY A 63 -5.69 3.72 -8.94
C GLY A 63 -5.39 4.76 -7.87
N ALA A 64 -6.40 5.32 -7.18
CA ALA A 64 -6.21 6.41 -6.21
C ALA A 64 -5.27 6.02 -5.06
N THR A 65 -5.34 4.76 -4.61
CA THR A 65 -4.45 4.26 -3.54
C THR A 65 -2.98 4.27 -3.99
N GLU A 66 -2.68 3.85 -5.22
CA GLU A 66 -1.30 3.85 -5.73
C GLU A 66 -0.77 5.27 -5.99
N GLU A 67 -1.63 6.18 -6.45
CA GLU A 67 -1.30 7.60 -6.60
C GLU A 67 -0.94 8.24 -5.25
N ILE A 68 -1.75 8.02 -4.21
CA ILE A 68 -1.50 8.49 -2.84
C ILE A 68 -0.15 7.96 -2.31
N ILE A 69 0.13 6.66 -2.47
CA ILE A 69 1.42 6.08 -2.06
C ILE A 69 2.57 6.72 -2.85
N GLY A 70 2.39 6.95 -4.15
CA GLY A 70 3.35 7.64 -5.02
C GLY A 70 3.66 9.07 -4.54
N ASN A 71 2.63 9.84 -4.21
CA ASN A 71 2.76 11.19 -3.67
C ASN A 71 3.52 11.19 -2.33
N TRP A 72 3.26 10.21 -1.46
CA TRP A 72 4.00 10.06 -0.20
C TRP A 72 5.48 9.72 -0.45
N PHE A 73 5.79 8.85 -1.40
CA PHE A 73 7.18 8.58 -1.76
C PHE A 73 7.89 9.81 -2.33
N GLN A 74 7.23 10.58 -3.20
CA GLN A 74 7.78 11.82 -3.75
C GLN A 74 8.07 12.83 -2.64
N LYS A 75 7.14 12.97 -1.68
CA LYS A 75 7.27 13.91 -0.56
C LYS A 75 8.36 13.52 0.43
N THR A 76 8.51 12.23 0.72
CA THR A 76 9.36 11.75 1.83
C THR A 76 10.71 11.20 1.38
N GLY A 77 10.86 10.80 0.12
CA GLY A 77 12.06 10.12 -0.38
C GLY A 77 12.27 8.69 0.14
N LYS A 78 11.29 8.14 0.89
CA LYS A 78 11.40 6.84 1.58
C LYS A 78 11.20 5.62 0.67
N ARG A 79 11.14 5.78 -0.66
CA ARG A 79 10.87 4.66 -1.59
C ARG A 79 11.82 3.48 -1.37
N LYS A 80 13.11 3.75 -1.16
CA LYS A 80 14.14 2.70 -0.95
C LYS A 80 13.98 1.92 0.36
N ASP A 81 13.23 2.47 1.32
CA ASP A 81 13.04 1.88 2.64
C ASP A 81 11.83 0.92 2.67
N ILE A 82 11.01 0.92 1.61
CA ILE A 82 9.74 0.18 1.54
C ILE A 82 9.80 -0.96 0.50
N VAL A 83 9.41 -2.15 0.95
CA VAL A 83 8.97 -3.26 0.10
C VAL A 83 7.50 -3.00 -0.25
N LEU A 84 7.23 -2.65 -1.50
CA LEU A 84 5.89 -2.38 -2.00
C LEU A 84 5.42 -3.58 -2.83
N ALA A 85 4.26 -4.13 -2.48
CA ALA A 85 3.57 -5.14 -3.28
C ALA A 85 2.27 -4.57 -3.84
N THR A 86 2.09 -4.70 -5.16
CA THR A 86 0.83 -4.40 -5.85
C THR A 86 0.24 -5.67 -6.46
N LYS A 87 -1.00 -5.58 -6.96
CA LYS A 87 -1.76 -6.69 -7.53
C LYS A 87 -2.47 -6.23 -8.80
N VAL A 88 -2.48 -7.11 -9.79
CA VAL A 88 -3.30 -6.99 -11.00
C VAL A 88 -4.56 -7.82 -10.80
N VAL A 89 -5.72 -7.26 -11.09
CA VAL A 89 -7.01 -7.94 -10.91
C VAL A 89 -7.17 -9.06 -11.95
N GLY A 90 -7.74 -10.19 -11.52
CA GLY A 90 -8.14 -11.26 -12.43
C GLY A 90 -9.41 -10.91 -13.22
N ALA A 91 -9.76 -11.71 -14.23
CA ALA A 91 -11.01 -11.53 -14.97
C ALA A 91 -12.22 -11.69 -14.03
N ALA A 92 -13.00 -10.63 -13.86
CA ALA A 92 -14.19 -10.60 -13.01
C ALA A 92 -15.46 -11.06 -13.73
N GLY A 93 -15.40 -12.17 -14.49
CA GLY A 93 -16.54 -12.68 -15.27
C GLY A 93 -17.74 -13.19 -14.45
N HIS A 94 -17.65 -13.18 -13.12
CA HIS A 94 -18.67 -13.70 -12.20
C HIS A 94 -19.14 -12.67 -11.16
N LEU A 95 -18.69 -11.41 -11.26
CA LEU A 95 -19.34 -10.33 -10.53
C LEU A 95 -20.52 -9.85 -11.40
N PRO A 96 -21.72 -9.63 -10.81
CA PRO A 96 -22.91 -9.25 -11.56
C PRO A 96 -22.71 -7.98 -12.39
#